data_AF-A0A2J6HTW1-F1
#
_entry.id   AF-A0A2J6HTW1-F1
#
_cell.length_a   1.000
_cell.length_b   1.000
_cell.length_c   1.000
_cell.angle_alpha   90.00
_cell.angle_beta   90.00
_cell.angle_gamma   90.00
#
_symmetry.space_group_name_H-M   'P 1'
#
loop_
_entity.id
_entity.type
_entity.pdbx_description
1 polymer ?
#
loop_
_entity_poly.entity_id
_entity_poly.type
_entity_poly.pdbx_seq_one_letter_code
_entity_poly.pdbx_strand_id
1 'polypeptide(L)'
;MKNILKVFIFFFISLIFIVASCNKEKDSSDYDMDKSVNELKEDIALDGDGRFEKVITKRLIKPDDCSYIVSGTIEYYIDDVLVAIIDYGDGTCDNIATKTVRGSTIRFELDAGSDQNYRKVIVEPLVRIEGCDYIVAGIIDFYKGGKWIASINFGDGTCDDLAIKIWDGGRKEIRLSKE
;
A
#
# COMPACT_ATOMS: atom_id res chain seq x y z
N MET A 1 -27.34 -62.48 56.16
CA MET A 1 -25.99 -62.53 55.59
C MET A 1 -25.66 -61.09 55.16
N LYS A 2 -24.90 -60.29 55.95
CA LYS A 2 -23.43 -60.13 55.81
C LYS A 2 -23.06 -60.10 54.31
N ASN A 3 -22.64 -59.00 53.68
CA ASN A 3 -21.56 -58.08 54.04
C ASN A 3 -21.46 -56.97 52.95
N ILE A 4 -21.21 -55.68 53.31
CA ILE A 4 -19.96 -54.91 53.03
C ILE A 4 -19.82 -54.47 51.55
N LEU A 5 -19.35 -53.29 51.14
CA LEU A 5 -18.96 -52.00 51.70
C LEU A 5 -18.35 -51.25 50.49
N LYS A 6 -18.82 -50.03 50.22
CA LYS A 6 -18.16 -48.89 49.53
C LYS A 6 -17.13 -49.16 48.42
N VAL A 7 -17.38 -48.61 47.22
CA VAL A 7 -16.44 -47.67 46.58
C VAL A 7 -17.26 -46.61 45.82
N PHE A 8 -17.10 -45.35 46.21
CA PHE A 8 -17.52 -44.18 45.44
C PHE A 8 -16.56 -43.97 44.28
N ILE A 9 -17.06 -43.90 43.05
CA ILE A 9 -16.35 -43.22 41.95
C ILE A 9 -17.31 -42.17 41.39
N PHE A 10 -17.17 -40.95 41.93
CA PHE A 10 -17.60 -39.73 41.27
C PHE A 10 -16.75 -39.57 40.00
N PHE A 11 -17.33 -39.78 38.83
CA PHE A 11 -16.75 -39.24 37.60
C PHE A 11 -17.42 -37.90 37.31
N PHE A 12 -16.81 -36.86 37.88
CA PHE A 12 -16.99 -35.46 37.49
C PHE A 12 -16.70 -35.37 35.99
N ILE A 13 -17.72 -35.24 35.15
CA ILE A 13 -17.54 -34.83 33.75
C ILE A 13 -17.22 -33.33 33.78
N SER A 14 -15.94 -33.05 33.97
CA SER A 14 -15.35 -31.72 33.87
C SER A 14 -15.14 -31.37 32.40
N LEU A 15 -15.93 -30.41 31.96
CA LEU A 15 -15.64 -29.35 30.98
C LEU A 15 -14.24 -29.36 30.34
N ILE A 16 -14.18 -29.53 29.02
CA ILE A 16 -13.12 -28.96 28.17
C ILE A 16 -13.80 -28.25 27.00
N PHE A 17 -14.21 -26.99 27.22
CA PHE A 17 -14.38 -26.06 26.11
C PHE A 17 -12.98 -25.70 25.64
N ILE A 18 -12.57 -26.28 24.53
CA ILE A 18 -11.39 -25.82 23.78
C ILE A 18 -11.81 -24.51 23.10
N VAL A 19 -11.73 -23.39 23.83
CA VAL A 19 -11.70 -22.09 23.18
C VAL A 19 -10.36 -22.01 22.44
N ALA A 20 -10.40 -22.22 21.13
CA ALA A 20 -9.32 -21.80 20.26
C ALA A 20 -9.26 -20.27 20.29
N SER A 21 -8.58 -19.72 21.30
CA SER A 21 -8.16 -18.33 21.30
C SER A 21 -7.06 -18.21 20.25
N CYS A 22 -7.43 -17.81 19.03
CA CYS A 22 -6.47 -17.27 18.09
C CYS A 22 -5.89 -15.98 18.70
N ASN A 23 -4.77 -16.10 19.41
CA ASN A 23 -3.92 -14.95 19.65
C ASN A 23 -3.42 -14.49 18.28
N LYS A 24 -4.02 -13.43 17.73
CA LYS A 24 -3.37 -12.63 16.69
C LYS A 24 -2.19 -11.93 17.35
N GLU A 25 -1.06 -12.62 17.41
CA GLU A 25 0.24 -11.98 17.59
C GLU A 25 0.36 -10.94 16.48
N LYS A 26 0.56 -9.67 16.85
CA LYS A 26 0.87 -8.63 15.88
C LYS A 26 2.24 -8.99 15.29
N ASP A 27 2.22 -9.57 14.10
CA ASP A 27 3.42 -9.94 13.35
C ASP A 27 4.32 -8.70 13.23
N SER A 28 5.58 -8.81 13.66
CA SER A 28 6.54 -7.70 13.70
C SER A 28 6.80 -7.10 12.32
N SER A 29 6.51 -7.87 11.25
CA SER A 29 6.54 -7.41 9.87
C SER A 29 5.48 -6.37 9.52
N ASP A 30 4.31 -6.39 10.17
CA ASP A 30 3.23 -5.40 9.96
C ASP A 30 3.65 -4.03 10.50
N TYR A 31 4.25 -4.02 11.70
CA TYR A 31 4.72 -2.79 12.36
C TYR A 31 5.84 -2.09 11.57
N ASP A 32 6.73 -2.88 10.98
CA ASP A 32 7.86 -2.35 10.21
C ASP A 32 7.42 -1.74 8.87
N MET A 33 6.44 -2.34 8.19
CA MET A 33 5.93 -1.76 6.95
C MET A 33 5.16 -0.46 7.19
N ASP A 34 4.34 -0.38 8.24
CA ASP A 34 3.63 0.87 8.60
C ASP A 34 4.64 2.00 8.83
N LYS A 35 5.79 1.72 9.47
CA LYS A 35 6.89 2.68 9.59
C LYS A 35 7.46 3.06 8.21
N SER A 36 7.79 2.08 7.38
CA SER A 36 8.34 2.31 6.02
C SER A 36 7.38 3.08 5.10
N VAL A 37 6.07 3.06 5.36
CA VAL A 37 5.06 3.87 4.67
C VAL A 37 5.15 5.33 5.07
N ASN A 38 5.28 5.61 6.36
CA ASN A 38 5.37 6.97 6.89
C ASN A 38 6.69 7.69 6.56
N GLU A 39 7.68 6.98 6.02
CA GLU A 39 8.94 7.55 5.53
C GLU A 39 8.93 7.81 4.01
N LEU A 40 7.84 7.47 3.32
CA LEU A 40 7.68 7.78 1.89
C LEU A 40 7.54 9.28 1.68
N LYS A 41 7.83 9.73 0.46
CA LYS A 41 7.68 11.12 0.04
C LYS A 41 6.81 11.17 -1.20
N GLU A 42 6.24 12.33 -1.44
CA GLU A 42 5.47 12.60 -2.64
C GLU A 42 6.35 12.58 -3.91
N ASP A 43 5.80 12.01 -4.97
CA ASP A 43 6.36 12.06 -6.31
C ASP A 43 5.88 13.30 -7.07
N ILE A 44 4.64 13.73 -6.79
CA ILE A 44 3.99 14.90 -7.37
C ILE A 44 3.43 15.76 -6.23
N ALA A 45 3.84 17.02 -6.19
CA ALA A 45 3.21 18.05 -5.37
C ALA A 45 2.36 18.94 -6.29
N LEU A 46 1.06 19.03 -5.99
CA LEU A 46 0.10 19.86 -6.73
C LEU A 46 -0.26 21.10 -5.90
N ASP A 47 -0.13 22.28 -6.51
CA ASP A 47 -0.57 23.54 -5.89
C ASP A 47 -2.08 23.73 -6.07
N GLY A 48 -2.72 24.41 -5.13
CA GLY A 48 -4.15 24.68 -5.14
C GLY A 48 -4.89 24.05 -3.95
N ASP A 49 -6.03 24.64 -3.59
CA ASP A 49 -6.92 24.20 -2.51
C ASP A 49 -7.91 23.09 -2.94
N GLY A 50 -7.71 22.55 -4.14
CA GLY A 50 -8.69 21.76 -4.87
C GLY A 50 -8.39 20.27 -4.96
N ARG A 51 -9.48 19.50 -5.15
CA ARG A 51 -9.43 18.12 -5.64
C ARG A 51 -8.83 18.13 -7.05
N PHE A 52 -8.00 17.15 -7.36
CA PHE A 52 -7.54 16.93 -8.73
C PHE A 52 -8.36 15.81 -9.38
N GLU A 53 -8.43 15.82 -10.71
CA GLU A 53 -8.91 14.71 -11.51
C GLU A 53 -7.72 13.90 -12.04
N LYS A 54 -7.78 12.57 -11.91
CA LYS A 54 -6.81 11.63 -12.48
C LYS A 54 -7.42 10.94 -13.71
N VAL A 55 -6.80 11.10 -14.88
CA VAL A 55 -7.26 10.50 -16.13
C VAL A 55 -6.18 9.59 -16.70
N ILE A 56 -6.50 8.32 -16.94
CA ILE A 56 -5.61 7.40 -17.66
C ILE A 56 -5.86 7.58 -19.16
N THR A 57 -5.01 8.33 -19.84
CA THR A 57 -5.16 8.64 -21.28
C THR A 57 -4.56 7.57 -22.18
N LYS A 58 -3.58 6.81 -21.69
CA LYS A 58 -3.13 5.55 -22.31
C LYS A 58 -3.12 4.44 -21.28
N ARG A 59 -3.67 3.28 -21.66
CA ARG A 59 -3.74 2.09 -20.79
C ARG A 59 -2.38 1.77 -20.17
N LEU A 60 -2.36 1.53 -18.87
CA LEU A 60 -1.18 1.07 -18.14
C LEU A 60 -0.93 -0.42 -18.42
N ILE A 61 0.30 -0.78 -18.77
CA ILE A 61 0.71 -2.16 -19.06
C ILE A 61 1.78 -2.61 -18.06
N LYS A 62 1.50 -3.69 -17.32
CA LYS A 62 2.44 -4.37 -16.42
C LYS A 62 2.59 -5.83 -16.87
N PRO A 63 3.68 -6.22 -17.53
CA PRO A 63 3.97 -7.61 -17.88
C PRO A 63 4.17 -8.48 -16.63
N ASP A 64 3.80 -9.77 -16.71
CA ASP A 64 3.92 -10.71 -15.58
C ASP A 64 5.37 -10.94 -15.12
N ASP A 65 6.32 -10.83 -16.05
CA ASP A 65 7.75 -10.99 -15.83
C ASP A 65 8.49 -9.67 -15.54
N CYS A 66 7.75 -8.57 -15.39
CA CYS A 66 8.30 -7.26 -15.07
C CYS A 66 7.73 -6.71 -13.75
N SER A 67 8.60 -6.13 -12.92
CA SER A 67 8.14 -5.50 -11.67
C SER A 67 7.43 -4.17 -11.88
N TYR A 68 7.57 -3.56 -13.04
CA TYR A 68 7.19 -2.17 -13.32
C TYR A 68 6.05 -2.11 -14.34
N ILE A 69 5.26 -1.04 -14.28
CA ILE A 69 4.44 -0.63 -15.41
C ILE A 69 5.40 -0.07 -16.47
N VAL A 70 5.34 -0.61 -17.68
CA VAL A 70 6.32 -0.34 -18.75
C VAL A 70 5.78 0.60 -19.83
N SER A 71 4.48 0.86 -19.83
CA SER A 71 3.85 1.82 -20.75
C SER A 71 2.49 2.26 -20.24
N GLY A 72 2.04 3.42 -20.74
CA GLY A 72 0.79 4.05 -20.36
C GLY A 72 1.01 5.50 -19.95
N THR A 73 -0.08 6.25 -19.81
CA THR A 73 -0.03 7.67 -19.49
C THR A 73 -1.15 8.03 -18.53
N ILE A 74 -0.79 8.71 -17.45
CA ILE A 74 -1.72 9.30 -16.47
C ILE A 74 -1.57 10.81 -16.53
N GLU A 75 -2.69 11.51 -16.58
CA GLU A 75 -2.78 12.95 -16.55
C GLU A 75 -3.53 13.40 -15.31
N TYR A 76 -3.07 14.51 -14.73
CA TYR A 76 -3.64 15.13 -13.54
C TYR A 76 -4.13 16.52 -13.89
N TYR A 77 -5.38 16.82 -13.53
CA TYR A 77 -6.04 18.08 -13.82
C TYR A 77 -6.52 18.76 -12.54
N ILE A 78 -6.42 20.08 -12.49
CA ILE A 78 -7.05 20.93 -11.47
C ILE A 78 -7.85 22.00 -12.22
N ASP A 79 -9.15 22.09 -11.94
CA ASP A 79 -10.07 23.01 -12.64
C ASP A 79 -9.93 22.95 -14.18
N ASP A 80 -9.92 21.72 -14.72
CA ASP A 80 -9.72 21.41 -16.14
C ASP A 80 -8.35 21.83 -16.73
N VAL A 81 -7.41 22.27 -15.90
CA VAL A 81 -6.03 22.59 -16.30
C VAL A 81 -5.12 21.39 -16.07
N LEU A 82 -4.43 20.95 -17.13
CA LEU A 82 -3.42 19.88 -17.05
C LEU A 82 -2.22 20.35 -16.22
N VAL A 83 -2.02 19.76 -15.04
CA VAL A 83 -0.97 20.16 -14.09
C VAL A 83 0.19 19.17 -14.01
N ALA A 84 -0.07 17.89 -14.27
CA ALA A 84 0.97 16.87 -14.32
C ALA A 84 0.67 15.72 -15.31
N ILE A 85 1.73 15.11 -15.84
CA ILE A 85 1.67 13.91 -16.69
C ILE A 85 2.71 12.91 -16.19
N ILE A 86 2.32 11.65 -16.04
CA ILE A 86 3.24 10.51 -15.94
C ILE A 86 3.18 9.71 -17.22
N ASP A 87 4.31 9.53 -17.90
CA ASP A 87 4.46 8.60 -19.02
C ASP A 87 5.40 7.45 -18.58
N TYR A 88 4.87 6.23 -18.60
CA TYR A 88 5.57 5.03 -18.11
C TYR A 88 6.53 4.42 -19.13
N GLY A 89 6.66 4.99 -20.33
CA GLY A 89 7.61 4.54 -21.34
C GLY A 89 6.97 3.75 -22.47
N ASP A 90 7.81 2.98 -23.16
CA ASP A 90 7.54 2.43 -24.49
C ASP A 90 7.23 0.91 -24.50
N GLY A 91 7.21 0.28 -23.34
CA GLY A 91 7.04 -1.17 -23.20
C GLY A 91 8.30 -1.91 -22.78
N THR A 92 9.46 -1.25 -22.77
CA THR A 92 10.70 -1.83 -22.24
C THR A 92 10.57 -2.12 -20.75
N CYS A 93 10.96 -3.33 -20.30
CA CYS A 93 10.99 -3.65 -18.88
C CYS A 93 12.20 -2.98 -18.21
N ASP A 94 11.98 -1.74 -17.78
CA ASP A 94 12.88 -0.98 -16.94
C ASP A 94 12.09 -0.23 -15.86
N ASN A 95 12.79 0.48 -14.98
CA ASN A 95 12.19 1.24 -13.88
C ASN A 95 12.02 2.73 -14.23
N ILE A 96 11.90 3.07 -15.52
CA ILE A 96 12.05 4.42 -16.02
C ILE A 96 10.71 4.94 -16.56
N ALA A 97 10.14 5.88 -15.84
CA ALA A 97 9.06 6.73 -16.32
C ALA A 97 9.60 8.16 -16.55
N THR A 98 8.74 9.02 -17.10
CA THR A 98 8.94 10.47 -17.06
C THR A 98 7.77 11.13 -16.35
N LYS A 99 8.07 12.20 -15.61
CA LYS A 99 7.05 13.08 -15.04
C LYS A 99 7.20 14.47 -15.61
N THR A 100 6.10 15.04 -16.07
CA THR A 100 6.01 16.42 -16.54
C THR A 100 5.18 17.21 -15.56
N VAL A 101 5.76 18.22 -14.91
CA VAL A 101 5.06 19.11 -13.98
C VAL A 101 5.38 20.54 -14.39
N ARG A 102 4.35 21.39 -14.57
CA ARG A 102 4.52 22.79 -15.03
C ARG A 102 5.38 22.91 -16.30
N GLY A 103 5.19 21.99 -17.25
CA GLY A 103 5.92 21.96 -18.52
C GLY A 103 7.37 21.48 -18.44
N SER A 104 7.88 21.13 -17.25
CA SER A 104 9.21 20.54 -17.09
C SER A 104 9.11 19.03 -17.00
N THR A 105 9.72 18.34 -17.96
CA THR A 105 9.80 16.87 -17.98
C THR A 105 11.12 16.40 -17.39
N ILE A 106 11.04 15.51 -16.40
CA ILE A 106 12.21 14.86 -15.81
C ILE A 106 12.01 13.34 -15.75
N ARG A 107 13.13 12.61 -15.70
CA ARG A 107 13.14 11.18 -15.42
C ARG A 107 12.52 10.92 -14.05
N PHE A 108 11.70 9.88 -13.96
CA PHE A 108 11.04 9.43 -12.76
C PHE A 108 11.32 7.94 -12.58
N GLU A 109 12.02 7.59 -11.50
CA GLU A 109 12.36 6.19 -11.22
C GLU A 109 11.23 5.54 -10.42
N LEU A 110 10.76 4.38 -10.91
CA LEU A 110 9.68 3.63 -10.29
C LEU A 110 10.15 2.81 -9.09
N ASP A 111 11.46 2.62 -8.90
CA ASP A 111 11.97 2.10 -7.63
C ASP A 111 12.05 3.23 -6.60
N ALA A 112 11.20 3.15 -5.57
CA ALA A 112 11.20 4.06 -4.42
C ALA A 112 12.26 3.67 -3.37
N GLY A 113 13.31 2.97 -3.79
CA GLY A 113 14.38 2.46 -2.94
C GLY A 113 14.05 1.17 -2.20
N SER A 114 14.95 0.80 -1.30
CA SER A 114 14.86 -0.40 -0.47
C SER A 114 15.38 -0.12 0.93
N ASP A 115 14.72 -0.69 1.93
CA ASP A 115 15.23 -0.78 3.29
C ASP A 115 15.74 -2.21 3.57
N GLN A 116 16.13 -2.50 4.81
CA GLN A 116 16.65 -3.81 5.19
C GLN A 116 15.64 -4.96 5.01
N ASN A 117 14.35 -4.64 4.87
CA ASN A 117 13.25 -5.59 4.84
C ASN A 117 12.55 -5.65 3.48
N TYR A 118 12.44 -4.52 2.78
CA TYR A 118 11.59 -4.38 1.60
C TYR A 118 12.23 -3.57 0.47
N ARG A 119 11.97 -3.99 -0.76
CA ARG A 119 12.07 -3.14 -1.95
C ARG A 119 10.70 -2.53 -2.24
N LYS A 120 10.66 -1.25 -2.60
CA LYS A 120 9.43 -0.49 -2.84
C LYS A 120 9.34 -0.08 -4.30
N VAL A 121 8.20 -0.30 -4.94
CA VAL A 121 7.98 0.02 -6.35
C VAL A 121 6.72 0.85 -6.50
N ILE A 122 6.85 2.05 -7.09
CA ILE A 122 5.74 2.94 -7.39
C ILE A 122 4.95 2.35 -8.56
N VAL A 123 3.66 2.12 -8.32
CA VAL A 123 2.69 1.66 -9.32
C VAL A 123 1.92 2.87 -9.86
N GLU A 124 1.40 3.71 -8.96
CA GLU A 124 0.87 5.04 -9.29
C GLU A 124 1.63 6.06 -8.46
N PRO A 125 2.01 7.22 -9.03
CA PRO A 125 2.81 8.22 -8.33
C PRO A 125 2.13 8.66 -7.03
N LEU A 126 2.92 8.86 -5.99
CA LEU A 126 2.48 9.36 -4.70
C LEU A 126 2.20 10.86 -4.83
N VAL A 127 0.96 11.28 -4.59
CA VAL A 127 0.51 12.67 -4.80
C VAL A 127 0.23 13.33 -3.46
N ARG A 128 0.79 14.53 -3.26
CA ARG A 128 0.41 15.46 -2.20
C ARG A 128 -0.20 16.72 -2.81
N ILE A 129 -1.22 17.25 -2.16
CA ILE A 129 -1.85 18.53 -2.51
C ILE A 129 -1.45 19.60 -1.49
N GLU A 130 -1.39 20.86 -1.92
CA GLU A 130 -1.10 21.99 -1.06
C GLU A 130 -2.10 22.08 0.11
N GLY A 131 -1.59 22.33 1.32
CA GLY A 131 -2.42 22.42 2.53
C GLY A 131 -2.84 21.07 3.14
N CYS A 132 -2.43 19.94 2.57
CA CYS A 132 -2.61 18.61 3.18
C CYS A 132 -1.28 18.04 3.70
N ASP A 133 -1.29 17.54 4.94
CA ASP A 133 -0.10 16.97 5.61
C ASP A 133 0.20 15.52 5.19
N TYR A 134 -0.57 14.96 4.25
CA TYR A 134 -0.55 13.55 3.89
C TYR A 134 -0.47 13.36 2.37
N ILE A 135 0.15 12.25 1.95
CA ILE A 135 -0.01 11.74 0.59
C ILE A 135 -1.46 11.27 0.44
N VAL A 136 -2.18 11.84 -0.53
CA VAL A 136 -3.63 11.67 -0.71
C VAL A 136 -3.99 10.69 -1.82
N ALA A 137 -3.02 10.28 -2.64
CA ALA A 137 -3.22 9.31 -3.70
C ALA A 137 -1.90 8.65 -4.11
N GLY A 138 -2.02 7.54 -4.82
CA GLY A 138 -0.88 6.77 -5.30
C GLY A 138 -0.93 5.33 -4.79
N ILE A 139 -0.16 4.47 -5.44
CA ILE A 139 -0.10 3.06 -5.13
C ILE A 139 1.37 2.64 -5.15
N ILE A 140 1.82 1.99 -4.09
CA ILE A 140 3.18 1.46 -3.99
C ILE A 140 3.14 -0.02 -3.60
N ASP A 141 3.93 -0.83 -4.29
CA ASP A 141 4.12 -2.24 -4.03
C ASP A 141 5.36 -2.47 -3.15
N PHE A 142 5.24 -3.35 -2.18
CA PHE A 142 6.34 -3.84 -1.34
C PHE A 142 6.72 -5.25 -1.74
N TYR A 143 8.01 -5.49 -1.91
CA TYR A 143 8.59 -6.78 -2.26
C TYR A 143 9.60 -7.22 -1.20
N LYS A 144 9.60 -8.52 -0.87
CA LYS A 144 10.59 -9.17 -0.01
C LYS A 144 11.13 -10.43 -0.68
N GLY A 145 12.45 -10.52 -0.83
CA GLY A 145 13.08 -11.63 -1.55
C GLY A 145 12.57 -11.77 -3.00
N GLY A 146 12.28 -10.64 -3.66
CA GLY A 146 11.74 -10.61 -5.03
C GLY A 146 10.24 -10.92 -5.16
N LYS A 147 9.57 -11.34 -4.09
CA LYS A 147 8.13 -11.63 -4.09
C LYS A 147 7.32 -10.42 -3.61
N TRP A 148 6.25 -10.09 -4.31
CA TRP A 148 5.25 -9.11 -3.85
C TRP A 148 4.62 -9.59 -2.54
N ILE A 149 4.54 -8.72 -1.54
CA ILE A 149 3.98 -9.04 -0.22
C ILE A 149 2.78 -8.17 0.14
N ALA A 150 2.73 -6.94 -0.34
CA ALA A 150 1.62 -6.02 -0.11
C ALA A 150 1.68 -4.82 -1.06
N SER A 151 0.54 -4.16 -1.23
CA SER A 151 0.43 -2.84 -1.82
C SER A 151 -0.17 -1.88 -0.80
N ILE A 152 0.25 -0.62 -0.85
CA ILE A 152 -0.36 0.48 -0.09
C ILE A 152 -1.02 1.41 -1.09
N ASN A 153 -2.33 1.61 -0.94
CA ASN A 153 -3.11 2.56 -1.71
C ASN A 153 -3.42 3.77 -0.82
N PHE A 154 -2.93 4.94 -1.21
CA PHE A 154 -3.04 6.19 -0.45
C PHE A 154 -4.36 6.93 -0.66
N GLY A 155 -5.25 6.43 -1.52
CA GLY A 155 -6.56 7.02 -1.74
C GLY A 155 -6.74 7.63 -3.12
N ASP A 156 -7.69 8.54 -3.20
CA ASP A 156 -8.24 9.08 -4.45
C ASP A 156 -8.02 10.58 -4.63
N GLY A 157 -7.26 11.21 -3.73
CA GLY A 157 -7.03 12.65 -3.69
C GLY A 157 -7.78 13.36 -2.56
N THR A 158 -8.62 12.66 -1.81
CA THR A 158 -9.22 13.20 -0.59
C THR A 158 -8.16 13.44 0.48
N CYS A 159 -8.12 14.63 1.08
CA CYS A 159 -7.21 14.92 2.18
C CYS A 159 -7.71 14.28 3.49
N ASP A 160 -7.18 13.09 3.78
CA ASP A 160 -7.34 12.39 5.04
C ASP A 160 -6.04 11.67 5.43
N ASP A 161 -6.02 11.09 6.61
CA ASP A 161 -4.87 10.38 7.19
C ASP A 161 -4.95 8.87 6.94
N LEU A 162 -5.61 8.42 5.85
CA LEU A 162 -5.90 7.02 5.60
C LEU A 162 -5.15 6.48 4.39
N ALA A 163 -4.60 5.29 4.54
CA ALA A 163 -4.23 4.44 3.42
C ALA A 163 -4.77 3.03 3.62
N ILE A 164 -4.87 2.26 2.54
CA ILE A 164 -5.32 0.88 2.56
C ILE A 164 -4.14 -0.02 2.21
N LYS A 165 -3.70 -0.82 3.18
CA LYS A 165 -2.80 -1.94 2.94
C LYS A 165 -3.59 -3.11 2.37
N ILE A 166 -3.09 -3.69 1.28
CA ILE A 166 -3.68 -4.84 0.57
C ILE A 166 -2.61 -5.92 0.45
N TRP A 167 -2.96 -7.16 0.77
CA TRP A 167 -2.09 -8.33 0.62
C TRP A 167 -2.94 -9.58 0.29
N ASP A 168 -2.30 -10.72 0.03
CA ASP A 168 -2.98 -11.97 -0.33
C ASP A 168 -4.06 -12.41 0.69
N GLY A 169 -3.87 -12.05 1.97
CA GLY A 169 -4.79 -12.39 3.06
C GLY A 169 -5.88 -11.36 3.36
N GLY A 170 -5.95 -10.25 2.62
CA GLY A 170 -7.01 -9.25 2.76
C GLY A 170 -6.52 -7.80 2.71
N ARG A 171 -7.26 -6.92 3.38
CA ARG A 171 -6.99 -5.49 3.44
C ARG A 171 -7.16 -4.92 4.84
N LYS A 172 -6.43 -3.85 5.16
CA LYS A 172 -6.48 -3.13 6.44
C LYS A 172 -6.24 -1.64 6.19
N GLU A 173 -7.05 -0.82 6.84
CA GLU A 173 -6.80 0.63 6.93
C GLU A 173 -5.61 0.89 7.85
N ILE A 174 -4.71 1.75 7.41
CA ILE A 174 -3.58 2.25 8.18
C ILE A 174 -3.69 3.77 8.31
N ARG A 175 -3.23 4.29 9.44
CA ARG A 175 -3.20 5.72 9.73
C ARG A 175 -1.85 6.29 9.35
N LEU A 176 -1.87 7.33 8.52
CA LEU A 176 -0.68 8.09 8.12
C LEU A 176 -0.29 9.05 9.25
N SER A 177 1.02 9.20 9.42
CA SER A 177 1.61 10.22 10.29
C SER A 177 1.79 11.49 9.47
N LYS A 178 1.68 12.63 10.15
CA LYS A 178 1.97 13.92 9.52
C LYS A 178 3.44 13.98 9.12
N GLU A 179 3.70 14.44 7.90
CA GLU A 179 5.05 14.73 7.40
C GLU A 179 5.66 16.02 8.02
#